data_AF-A0A7C7CV63-F1
#
_entry.id   AF-A0A7C7CV63-F1
#
_cell.length_a   1.000
_cell.length_b   1.000
_cell.length_c   1.000
_cell.angle_alpha   90.00
_cell.angle_beta   90.00
_cell.angle_gamma   90.00
#
_symmetry.space_group_name_H-M   'P 1'
#
loop_
_entity.id
_entity.type
_entity.pdbx_description
1 polymer ?
#
loop_
_entity_poly.entity_id
_entity_poly.type
_entity_poly.pdbx_seq_one_letter_code
_entity_poly.pdbx_strand_id
1 'polypeptide(L)'
;MPTVAIHPKASISDGMGHIYRQINLANELKKQGWEISFYIPNFAPAIDLLAQAGFPPVITEPKSPIAEYFDKFFDFVILDMQDTTESLVCSVKKCTRWIASFEDLGIGRNHVDILIDSNLAPSETKNLP
;
A
#
# COMPACT_ATOMS: atom_id res chain seq x y z
N MET A 1 6.75 -12.24 -14.70
CA MET A 1 6.79 -12.28 -13.21
C MET A 1 5.62 -11.46 -12.72
N PRO A 2 4.90 -11.89 -11.68
CA PRO A 2 3.80 -11.10 -11.15
C PRO A 2 4.33 -9.80 -10.54
N THR A 3 3.57 -8.72 -10.67
CA THR A 3 3.96 -7.35 -10.32
C THR A 3 3.10 -6.84 -9.16
N VAL A 4 3.73 -6.20 -8.19
CA VAL A 4 3.03 -5.56 -7.06
C VAL A 4 3.48 -4.13 -6.85
N ALA A 5 2.52 -3.22 -6.78
CA ALA A 5 2.73 -1.86 -6.31
C ALA A 5 2.35 -1.76 -4.83
N ILE A 6 3.23 -1.18 -4.01
CA ILE A 6 2.99 -1.00 -2.57
C ILE A 6 3.02 0.48 -2.25
N HIS A 7 1.92 0.99 -1.67
CA HIS A 7 1.78 2.39 -1.26
C HIS A 7 1.56 2.50 0.26
N PRO A 8 2.66 2.56 1.04
CA PRO A 8 2.60 2.87 2.46
C PRO A 8 2.67 4.37 2.73
N LYS A 9 1.92 4.86 3.72
CA LYS A 9 2.14 6.21 4.27
C LYS A 9 3.32 6.25 5.22
N ALA A 10 4.10 7.32 5.15
CA ALA A 10 5.15 7.61 6.11
C ALA A 10 5.37 9.11 6.19
N SER A 11 5.46 9.63 7.42
CA SER A 11 5.71 11.03 7.68
C SER A 11 6.14 11.22 9.13
N ILE A 12 6.37 12.46 9.54
CA ILE A 12 6.61 12.78 10.95
C ILE A 12 5.39 12.43 11.82
N SER A 13 4.17 12.63 11.31
CA SER A 13 2.93 12.35 12.06
C SER A 13 2.53 10.88 12.02
N ASP A 14 2.74 10.21 10.88
CA ASP A 14 2.36 8.81 10.68
C ASP A 14 3.42 7.85 11.24
N GLY A 15 4.65 8.33 11.41
CA GLY A 15 5.81 7.52 11.76
C GLY A 15 6.26 6.62 10.59
N MET A 16 6.92 5.52 10.95
CA MET A 16 7.59 4.61 10.00
C MET A 16 7.04 3.18 10.02
N GLY A 17 6.02 2.89 10.84
CA GLY A 17 5.51 1.54 11.06
C GLY A 17 5.08 0.83 9.76
N HIS A 18 4.35 1.53 8.90
CA HIS A 18 3.92 1.03 7.59
C HIS A 18 5.11 0.66 6.70
N ILE A 19 6.19 1.46 6.69
CA ILE A 19 7.39 1.15 5.89
C ILE A 19 8.05 -0.13 6.36
N TYR A 20 8.29 -0.29 7.67
CA TYR A 20 8.91 -1.50 8.21
C TYR A 20 8.08 -2.74 7.92
N ARG A 21 6.76 -2.66 8.11
CA ARG A 21 5.84 -3.76 7.81
C ARG A 21 5.90 -4.15 6.35
N GLN A 22 5.79 -3.17 5.45
CA GLN A 22 5.75 -3.44 4.01
C GLN A 22 7.10 -3.90 3.46
N ILE A 23 8.24 -3.50 4.02
CA ILE A 23 9.55 -4.06 3.66
C ILE A 23 9.61 -5.57 3.97
N ASN A 24 9.09 -6.00 5.13
CA ASN A 24 9.05 -7.42 5.48
C ASN A 24 8.19 -8.22 4.50
N LEU A 25 7.01 -7.71 4.15
CA LEU A 25 6.14 -8.34 3.15
C LEU A 25 6.80 -8.37 1.78
N ALA A 26 7.40 -7.25 1.35
CA ALA A 26 8.08 -7.15 0.07
C ALA A 26 9.24 -8.15 -0.04
N ASN A 27 10.04 -8.31 1.01
CA ASN A 27 11.10 -9.32 1.02
C ASN A 27 10.55 -10.74 0.81
N GLU A 28 9.40 -11.07 1.40
CA GLU A 28 8.79 -12.38 1.22
C GLU A 28 8.22 -12.58 -0.19
N LEU A 29 7.56 -11.56 -0.75
CA LEU A 29 7.08 -11.58 -2.13
C LEU A 29 8.24 -11.70 -3.13
N LYS A 30 9.35 -11.00 -2.89
CA LYS A 30 10.56 -11.06 -3.74
C LYS A 30 11.16 -12.46 -3.77
N LYS A 31 11.18 -13.19 -2.65
CA LYS A 31 11.63 -14.61 -2.62
C LYS A 31 10.77 -15.51 -3.48
N GLN A 32 9.49 -15.17 -3.65
CA GLN A 32 8.54 -15.88 -4.50
C GLN A 32 8.58 -15.42 -5.97
N GLY A 33 9.53 -14.54 -6.33
CA GLY A 33 9.72 -14.09 -7.71
C GLY A 33 8.80 -12.94 -8.15
N TRP A 34 8.23 -12.20 -7.21
CA TRP A 34 7.46 -10.99 -7.51
C TRP A 34 8.38 -9.81 -7.82
N GLU A 35 7.95 -8.98 -8.78
CA GLU A 35 8.52 -7.68 -9.04
C GLU A 35 7.80 -6.62 -8.19
N ILE A 36 8.57 -5.80 -7.47
CA ILE A 36 8.05 -4.92 -6.42
C ILE A 36 8.38 -3.47 -6.71
N SER A 37 7.37 -2.61 -6.64
CA SER A 37 7.49 -1.17 -6.78
C SER A 37 6.89 -0.47 -5.57
N PHE A 38 7.70 0.32 -4.85
CA PHE A 38 7.22 1.16 -3.77
C PHE A 38 6.88 2.56 -4.27
N TYR A 39 5.76 3.09 -3.81
CA TYR A 39 5.32 4.45 -4.06
C TYR A 39 5.10 5.13 -2.72
N ILE A 40 5.90 6.15 -2.39
CA ILE A 40 5.83 6.79 -1.07
C ILE A 40 5.82 8.31 -1.18
N PRO A 41 5.24 9.02 -0.19
CA PRO A 41 5.42 10.46 -0.08
C PRO A 41 6.91 10.83 0.04
N ASN A 42 7.23 12.08 -0.31
CA ASN A 42 8.58 12.61 -0.16
C ASN A 42 8.98 12.73 1.34
N PHE A 43 9.53 11.65 1.89
CA PHE A 43 9.97 11.57 3.28
C PHE A 43 11.31 10.85 3.37
N ALA A 44 12.39 11.61 3.56
CA ALA A 44 13.77 11.12 3.48
C ALA A 44 14.05 9.84 4.31
N PRO A 45 13.60 9.72 5.57
CA PRO A 45 13.83 8.49 6.34
C PRO A 45 13.23 7.23 5.69
N ALA A 46 12.08 7.35 5.03
CA ALA A 46 11.46 6.23 4.32
C ALA A 46 12.20 5.91 3.01
N ILE A 47 12.64 6.94 2.29
CA ILE A 47 13.42 6.79 1.06
C ILE A 47 14.73 6.05 1.35
N ASP A 48 15.47 6.48 2.36
CA ASP A 48 16.76 5.90 2.73
C ASP A 48 16.61 4.43 3.17
N LEU A 49 15.61 4.14 4.01
CA LEU A 49 15.35 2.79 4.49
C LEU A 49 14.97 1.83 3.35
N LEU A 50 14.11 2.26 2.44
CA LEU A 50 13.71 1.46 1.28
C LEU A 50 14.87 1.22 0.31
N ALA A 51 15.69 2.23 0.05
CA ALA A 51 16.89 2.10 -0.77
C ALA A 51 17.88 1.09 -0.16
N GLN A 52 18.13 1.16 1.15
CA GLN A 52 18.98 0.21 1.88
C GLN A 52 18.43 -1.23 1.84
N ALA A 53 17.10 -1.38 1.86
CA ALA A 53 16.44 -2.68 1.72
C ALA A 53 16.43 -3.21 0.26
N GLY A 54 16.95 -2.45 -0.70
CA GLY A 54 17.00 -2.85 -2.12
C GLY A 54 15.68 -2.61 -2.86
N PHE A 55 14.88 -1.64 -2.42
CA PHE A 55 13.60 -1.23 -3.00
C PHE A 55 13.55 0.29 -3.23
N PRO A 56 14.40 0.87 -4.10
CA PRO A 56 14.38 2.31 -4.35
C PRO A 56 12.97 2.76 -4.78
N PRO A 57 12.33 3.71 -4.05
CA PRO A 57 10.93 4.04 -4.29
C PRO A 57 10.74 5.08 -5.39
N VAL A 58 9.52 5.09 -5.93
CA VAL A 58 8.96 6.22 -6.70
C VAL A 58 8.36 7.22 -5.71
N ILE A 59 8.74 8.49 -5.84
CA ILE A 59 8.24 9.54 -4.96
C ILE A 59 6.93 10.10 -5.49
N THR A 60 5.93 10.18 -4.61
CA THR A 60 4.59 10.67 -4.92
C THR A 60 4.35 12.04 -4.28
N GLU A 61 3.65 12.92 -4.99
CA GLU A 61 3.27 14.22 -4.48
C GLU A 61 2.03 14.11 -3.58
N PRO A 62 1.96 14.87 -2.46
CA PRO A 62 0.89 14.73 -1.46
C PRO A 62 -0.55 14.90 -1.97
N LYS A 63 -0.74 15.57 -3.12
CA LYS A 63 -2.06 15.93 -3.65
C LYS A 63 -2.44 15.20 -4.94
N SER A 64 -1.51 14.47 -5.53
CA SER A 64 -1.76 13.75 -6.76
C SER A 64 -2.35 12.38 -6.45
N PRO A 65 -3.39 11.93 -7.17
CA PRO A 65 -3.90 10.57 -7.04
C PRO A 65 -2.79 9.54 -7.23
N ILE A 66 -2.68 8.57 -6.32
CA ILE A 66 -1.62 7.54 -6.39
C ILE A 66 -1.62 6.78 -7.73
N ALA A 67 -2.81 6.59 -8.32
CA ALA A 67 -2.98 5.93 -9.61
C ALA A 67 -2.26 6.64 -10.77
N GLU A 68 -1.98 7.94 -10.66
CA GLU A 68 -1.24 8.71 -11.68
C GLU A 68 0.26 8.35 -11.70
N TYR A 69 0.78 7.77 -10.62
CA TYR A 69 2.18 7.34 -10.55
C TYR A 69 2.42 5.93 -11.09
N PHE A 70 1.36 5.16 -11.33
CA PHE A 70 1.49 3.82 -11.88
C PHE A 70 1.84 3.91 -13.36
N ASP A 71 3.04 3.44 -13.70
CA ASP A 71 3.61 3.43 -15.04
C ASP A 71 3.13 2.24 -15.89
N LYS A 72 2.46 1.28 -15.24
CA LYS A 72 1.91 0.06 -15.85
C LYS A 72 0.70 -0.45 -15.08
N PHE A 73 0.05 -1.45 -15.67
CA PHE A 73 -0.98 -2.22 -14.98
C PHE A 73 -0.31 -3.26 -14.06
N PHE A 74 -0.72 -3.34 -12.80
CA PHE A 74 -0.16 -4.26 -11.80
C PHE A 74 -1.05 -5.48 -11.56
N ASP A 75 -0.45 -6.63 -11.27
CA ASP A 75 -1.22 -7.81 -10.83
C ASP A 75 -1.83 -7.58 -9.43
N PHE A 76 -1.17 -6.76 -8.61
CA PHE A 76 -1.63 -6.45 -7.27
C PHE A 76 -1.23 -5.02 -6.85
N VAL A 77 -2.12 -4.32 -6.13
CA VAL A 77 -1.78 -3.08 -5.40
C VAL A 77 -2.04 -3.29 -3.92
N ILE A 78 -1.07 -2.95 -3.09
CA ILE A 78 -1.18 -2.96 -1.63
C ILE A 78 -1.23 -1.52 -1.14
N LEU A 79 -2.33 -1.14 -0.52
CA LEU A 79 -2.50 0.14 0.17
C LEU A 79 -2.23 -0.08 1.67
N ASP A 80 -1.20 0.56 2.20
CA ASP A 80 -0.92 0.57 3.65
C ASP A 80 -1.02 2.01 4.16
N MET A 81 -2.27 2.51 4.14
CA MET A 81 -2.64 3.86 4.51
C MET A 81 -4.04 3.86 5.11
N GLN A 82 -4.26 4.78 6.05
CA GLN A 82 -5.56 4.98 6.67
C GLN A 82 -6.39 6.01 5.90
N ASP A 83 -7.70 5.89 6.07
CA ASP A 83 -8.74 6.80 5.61
C ASP A 83 -8.82 6.94 4.08
N THR A 84 -8.76 5.81 3.35
CA THR A 84 -8.92 5.87 1.90
C THR A 84 -10.35 6.28 1.51
N THR A 85 -10.46 7.05 0.43
CA THR A 85 -11.76 7.42 -0.16
C THR A 85 -12.16 6.38 -1.20
N GLU A 86 -13.47 6.24 -1.45
CA GLU A 86 -13.99 5.44 -2.56
C GLU A 86 -13.38 5.89 -3.90
N SER A 87 -13.29 7.20 -4.12
CA SER A 87 -12.72 7.76 -5.36
C SER A 87 -11.26 7.35 -5.58
N LEU A 88 -10.45 7.31 -4.52
CA LEU A 88 -9.07 6.86 -4.58
C LEU A 88 -9.01 5.39 -4.96
N VAL A 89 -9.73 4.52 -4.25
CA VAL A 89 -9.69 3.07 -4.52
C VAL A 89 -10.24 2.75 -5.92
N CYS A 90 -11.33 3.39 -6.33
CA CYS A 90 -11.89 3.24 -7.68
C CYS A 90 -10.94 3.75 -8.78
N SER A 91 -10.08 4.73 -8.50
CA SER A 91 -9.04 5.15 -9.43
C SER A 91 -7.94 4.09 -9.56
N VAL A 92 -7.52 3.49 -8.43
CA VAL A 92 -6.50 2.43 -8.37
C VAL A 92 -6.97 1.16 -9.10
N LYS A 93 -8.26 0.80 -9.01
CA LYS A 93 -8.85 -0.35 -9.72
C LYS A 93 -8.64 -0.33 -11.22
N LYS A 94 -8.47 0.84 -11.83
CA LYS A 94 -8.23 0.96 -13.27
C LYS A 94 -6.81 0.51 -13.67
N CYS A 95 -5.91 0.46 -12.71
CA CYS A 95 -4.49 0.19 -12.91
C CYS A 95 -4.04 -1.14 -12.30
N THR A 96 -4.95 -1.96 -11.78
CA THR A 96 -4.57 -3.24 -11.17
C THR A 96 -5.66 -4.30 -11.26
N ARG A 97 -5.24 -5.58 -11.16
CA ARG A 97 -6.16 -6.71 -11.09
C ARG A 97 -6.80 -6.85 -9.71
N TRP A 98 -6.03 -6.67 -8.63
CA TRP A 98 -6.47 -6.89 -7.26
C TRP A 98 -5.89 -5.83 -6.32
N ILE A 99 -6.66 -5.43 -5.31
CA ILE A 99 -6.26 -4.48 -4.28
C ILE A 99 -6.35 -5.14 -2.90
N ALA A 100 -5.26 -5.08 -2.12
CA ALA A 100 -5.34 -5.24 -0.67
C ALA A 100 -5.21 -3.89 0.04
N SER A 101 -5.96 -3.72 1.13
CA SER A 101 -5.80 -2.60 2.05
C SER A 101 -5.46 -3.09 3.45
N PHE A 102 -4.54 -2.41 4.13
CA PHE A 102 -4.18 -2.68 5.51
C PHE A 102 -4.81 -1.66 6.45
N GLU A 103 -5.53 -2.15 7.46
CA GLU A 103 -6.03 -1.36 8.61
C GLU A 103 -6.75 -0.06 8.24
N ASP A 104 -7.33 -0.02 7.05
CA ASP A 104 -7.94 1.18 6.51
C ASP A 104 -9.29 1.41 7.15
N LEU A 105 -9.45 2.58 7.78
CA LEU A 105 -10.68 3.01 8.43
C LEU A 105 -11.59 3.85 7.52
N GLY A 106 -11.12 4.19 6.32
CA GLY A 106 -11.86 4.99 5.36
C GLY A 106 -12.91 4.19 4.60
N ILE A 107 -13.86 4.90 3.98
CA ILE A 107 -14.93 4.28 3.19
C ILE A 107 -14.40 3.49 1.98
N GLY A 108 -13.20 3.80 1.50
CA GLY A 108 -12.57 3.09 0.39
C GLY A 108 -12.28 1.61 0.71
N ARG A 109 -12.15 1.23 1.98
CA ARG A 109 -11.99 -0.16 2.43
C ARG A 109 -13.09 -1.10 1.92
N ASN A 110 -14.30 -0.59 1.68
CA ASN A 110 -15.43 -1.39 1.18
C ASN A 110 -15.33 -1.73 -0.31
N HIS A 111 -14.34 -1.14 -0.99
CA HIS A 111 -14.13 -1.29 -2.42
C HIS A 111 -12.87 -2.08 -2.74
N VAL A 112 -12.06 -2.53 -1.77
CA VAL A 112 -10.89 -3.37 -2.06
C VAL A 112 -11.28 -4.84 -2.16
N ASP A 113 -10.40 -5.65 -2.75
CA ASP A 113 -10.65 -7.08 -2.92
C ASP A 113 -10.26 -7.88 -1.67
N ILE A 114 -9.24 -7.39 -0.94
CA ILE A 114 -8.78 -7.98 0.31
C ILE A 114 -8.58 -6.87 1.35
N LEU A 115 -9.16 -7.07 2.53
CA LEU A 115 -8.92 -6.20 3.68
C LEU A 115 -8.15 -6.97 4.76
N ILE A 116 -6.99 -6.44 5.14
CA ILE A 116 -6.13 -7.01 6.18
C ILE A 116 -6.20 -6.09 7.40
N ASP A 117 -6.99 -6.51 8.38
CA ASP A 117 -7.24 -5.73 9.60
C ASP A 117 -6.70 -6.50 10.82
N SER A 118 -5.58 -6.02 11.36
CA SER A 118 -4.93 -6.63 12.54
C SER A 118 -5.38 -5.97 13.85
N ASN A 119 -6.24 -4.96 13.79
CA ASN A 119 -6.72 -4.22 14.94
C ASN A 119 -8.01 -4.81 15.53
N LEU A 120 -8.65 -5.74 14.83
CA LEU A 120 -9.90 -6.34 15.28
C LEU A 120 -9.65 -7.43 16.31
N ALA A 121 -10.30 -7.29 17.46
CA ALA A 121 -10.47 -8.43 18.34
C ALA A 121 -11.34 -9.49 17.64
N PRO A 122 -11.14 -10.79 17.92
CA PRO A 122 -11.98 -11.85 17.35
C PRO A 122 -13.49 -11.62 17.54
N SER A 123 -13.89 -10.94 18.62
CA SER A 123 -15.28 -10.58 18.91
C SER A 123 -15.88 -9.56 17.94
N GLU A 124 -15.06 -8.71 17.32
CA GLU A 124 -15.49 -7.58 16.47
C GLU A 124 -15.66 -8.01 15.00
N THR A 125 -15.15 -9.18 14.63
CA THR A 125 -15.23 -9.74 13.26
C THR A 125 -16.66 -10.00 12.78
N LYS A 126 -17.62 -10.20 13.70
CA LYS A 126 -19.02 -10.52 13.37
C LYS A 126 -19.80 -9.38 12.69
N ASN A 127 -19.26 -8.16 12.75
CA ASN A 127 -19.89 -6.95 12.19
C ASN A 127 -19.17 -6.45 10.92
N LEU A 128 -18.21 -7.21 10.40
CA LEU A 128 -17.60 -6.91 9.11
C LEU A 128 -18.61 -7.23 7.98
N PRO A 129 -18.69 -6.37 6.95
CA PRO A 129 -19.59 -6.57 5.81
C PRO A 129 -19.27 -7.82 4.99
#